data_AF-A0A2T1LRX3-F1
#
_entry.id   AF-A0A2T1LRX3-F1
#
_cell.length_a   1.000
_cell.length_b   1.000
_cell.length_c   1.000
_cell.angle_alpha   90.00
_cell.angle_beta   90.00
_cell.angle_gamma   90.00
#
_symmetry.space_group_name_H-M   'P 1'
#
loop_
_entity.id
_entity.type
_entity.pdbx_description
1 polymer ?
#
loop_
_entity_poly.entity_id
_entity_poly.type
_entity_poly.pdbx_seq_one_letter_code
_entity_poly.pdbx_strand_id
1 'polypeptide(L)'
;MKFSLILSTVLLTTPVIAAEYEGKNIDNQKFPAKAYYQKTGGVYDVMVEFKGDRAILYFTDDSQVILNLGTPRISDPNNIIGYGRIGFIPINRRFSFGLESSDSNNDIGSPTPRTAEDVWKIQLDPNNL
;
A
#
# COMPACT_ATOMS: atom_id res chain seq x y z
N MET A 1 0.65 20.55 52.73
CA MET A 1 -0.33 20.11 51.70
C MET A 1 0.44 19.43 50.59
N LYS A 2 0.20 18.14 50.32
CA LYS A 2 0.85 17.39 49.24
C LYS A 2 -0.12 17.34 48.06
N PHE A 3 0.22 18.00 46.96
CA PHE A 3 -0.51 17.91 45.70
C PHE A 3 -0.07 16.63 44.98
N SER A 4 -0.94 15.62 44.95
CA SER A 4 -0.75 14.46 44.06
C SER A 4 -1.31 14.81 42.68
N LEU A 5 -0.41 14.93 41.69
CA LEU A 5 -0.75 15.08 40.29
C LEU A 5 -1.06 13.69 39.72
N ILE A 6 -2.32 13.39 39.42
CA ILE A 6 -2.69 12.14 38.73
C ILE A 6 -2.49 12.38 37.23
N LEU A 7 -1.46 11.75 36.68
CA LEU A 7 -1.14 11.80 35.26
C LEU A 7 -2.06 10.83 34.51
N SER A 8 -3.18 11.34 33.96
CA SER A 8 -4.06 10.56 33.08
C SER A 8 -3.37 10.32 31.73
N THR A 9 -2.85 9.12 31.53
CA THR A 9 -2.36 8.66 30.22
C THR A 9 -3.56 8.44 29.29
N VAL A 10 -3.89 9.45 28.48
CA VAL A 10 -4.79 9.27 27.33
C VAL A 10 -4.01 8.50 26.26
N LEU A 11 -4.28 7.20 26.16
CA LEU A 11 -3.83 6.38 25.04
C LEU A 11 -4.52 6.90 23.77
N LEU A 12 -3.79 7.71 22.99
CA LEU A 12 -4.18 8.17 21.65
C LEU A 12 -4.15 6.96 20.70
N THR A 13 -5.20 6.13 20.71
CA THR A 13 -5.37 5.10 19.70
C THR A 13 -5.73 5.80 18.39
N THR A 14 -4.83 5.78 17.41
CA THR A 14 -5.15 6.24 16.06
C THR A 14 -6.27 5.35 15.51
N PRO A 15 -7.36 5.89 14.93
CA PRO A 15 -8.36 5.07 14.27
C PRO A 15 -7.66 4.28 13.16
N VAL A 16 -7.64 2.96 13.31
CA VAL A 16 -7.17 2.06 12.26
C VAL A 16 -8.24 2.07 11.19
N ILE A 17 -7.96 2.74 10.08
CA ILE A 17 -8.77 2.63 8.88
C ILE A 17 -8.48 1.24 8.32
N ALA A 18 -9.45 0.33 8.40
CA ALA A 18 -9.33 -1.03 7.88
C ALA A 18 -9.80 -1.08 6.42
N ALA A 19 -9.20 -1.97 5.63
CA ALA A 19 -9.71 -2.25 4.30
C ALA A 19 -11.05 -3.00 4.38
N GLU A 20 -12.02 -2.61 3.54
CA GLU A 20 -13.38 -3.14 3.61
C GLU A 20 -13.94 -3.54 2.23
N TYR A 21 -14.66 -4.67 2.17
CA TYR A 21 -15.45 -5.10 1.01
C TYR A 21 -16.84 -5.54 1.49
N GLU A 22 -17.91 -5.01 0.88
CA GLU A 22 -19.31 -5.26 1.28
C GLU A 22 -19.61 -5.07 2.78
N GLY A 23 -18.89 -4.15 3.45
CA GLY A 23 -19.02 -3.90 4.89
C GLY A 23 -18.31 -4.92 5.79
N LYS A 24 -17.58 -5.87 5.20
CA LYS A 24 -16.68 -6.78 5.90
C LYS A 24 -15.26 -6.25 5.90
N ASN A 25 -14.56 -6.42 7.01
CA ASN A 25 -13.14 -6.11 7.14
C ASN A 25 -12.30 -7.19 6.45
N ILE A 26 -11.44 -6.77 5.52
CA ILE A 26 -10.52 -7.64 4.76
C ILE A 26 -9.04 -7.29 5.03
N ASP A 27 -8.78 -6.51 6.09
CA ASP A 27 -7.47 -6.03 6.47
C ASP A 27 -6.55 -7.17 6.90
N ASN A 28 -5.30 -7.13 6.47
CA ASN A 28 -4.25 -8.14 6.73
C ASN A 28 -4.58 -9.56 6.24
N GLN A 29 -5.59 -9.70 5.36
CA GLN A 29 -5.90 -10.94 4.67
C GLN A 29 -5.22 -10.97 3.30
N LYS A 30 -4.73 -12.15 2.90
CA LYS A 30 -4.06 -12.36 1.61
C LYS A 30 -4.98 -13.05 0.63
N PHE A 31 -5.10 -12.49 -0.56
CA PHE A 31 -5.97 -12.99 -1.62
C PHE A 31 -5.17 -13.22 -2.91
N PRO A 32 -5.43 -14.31 -3.66
CA PRO A 32 -4.86 -14.47 -4.99
C PRO A 32 -5.49 -13.47 -5.95
N ALA A 33 -4.66 -12.77 -6.73
CA ALA A 33 -5.10 -11.73 -7.65
C ALA A 33 -4.26 -11.70 -8.94
N LYS A 34 -4.79 -11.01 -9.94
CA LYS A 34 -4.03 -10.54 -11.10
C LYS A 34 -3.73 -9.06 -10.94
N ALA A 35 -2.47 -8.68 -11.13
CA ALA A 35 -2.02 -7.29 -11.13
C ALA A 35 -1.57 -6.89 -12.53
N TYR A 36 -2.17 -5.83 -13.07
CA TYR A 36 -1.80 -5.24 -14.35
C TYR A 36 -1.07 -3.93 -14.12
N TYR A 37 0.17 -3.84 -14.61
CA TYR A 37 0.99 -2.65 -14.52
C TYR A 37 0.85 -1.81 -15.78
N GLN A 38 0.13 -0.69 -15.69
CA GLN A 38 -0.27 0.07 -16.88
C GLN A 38 0.90 0.60 -17.71
N LYS A 39 2.03 0.93 -17.06
CA LYS A 39 3.20 1.51 -17.75
C LYS A 39 3.86 0.54 -18.73
N THR A 40 3.90 -0.75 -18.37
CA THR A 40 4.58 -1.78 -19.19
C THR A 40 3.59 -2.69 -19.90
N GLY A 41 2.31 -2.67 -19.52
CA GLY A 41 1.31 -3.64 -19.99
C GLY A 41 1.49 -5.04 -19.39
N GLY A 42 2.41 -5.20 -18.42
CA GLY A 42 2.66 -6.49 -17.79
C GLY A 42 1.48 -6.96 -16.93
N VAL A 43 1.20 -8.26 -16.98
CA VAL A 43 0.20 -8.94 -16.14
C VAL A 43 0.94 -9.94 -15.25
N TYR A 44 0.67 -9.89 -13.96
CA TYR A 44 1.35 -10.71 -12.95
C TYR A 44 0.32 -11.43 -12.08
N ASP A 45 0.51 -12.72 -11.87
CA ASP A 45 -0.19 -13.46 -10.82
C ASP A 45 0.49 -13.17 -9.48
N VAL A 46 -0.26 -12.63 -8.52
CA VAL A 46 0.27 -12.16 -7.23
C VAL A 46 -0.65 -12.57 -6.08
N MET A 47 -0.12 -12.55 -4.87
CA MET A 47 -0.95 -12.47 -3.67
C MET A 47 -1.06 -11.00 -3.27
N VAL A 48 -2.26 -10.50 -2.96
CA VAL A 48 -2.47 -9.14 -2.46
C VAL A 48 -2.91 -9.17 -1.01
N GLU A 49 -2.32 -8.31 -0.19
CA GLU A 49 -2.74 -8.03 1.19
C GLU A 49 -3.20 -6.58 1.31
N PHE A 50 -4.41 -6.38 1.83
CA PHE A 50 -4.94 -5.03 2.06
C PHE A 50 -4.62 -4.54 3.47
N LYS A 51 -4.18 -3.28 3.59
CA LYS A 51 -3.86 -2.60 4.87
C LYS A 51 -4.37 -1.17 4.85
N GLY A 52 -5.60 -0.97 5.29
CA GLY A 52 -6.32 0.29 5.22
C GLY A 52 -6.42 0.78 3.79
N ASP A 53 -5.78 1.91 3.48
CA ASP A 53 -5.75 2.53 2.15
C ASP A 53 -4.61 2.01 1.25
N ARG A 54 -4.01 0.86 1.60
CA ARG A 54 -2.87 0.26 0.88
C ARG A 54 -3.17 -1.15 0.41
N ALA A 55 -2.56 -1.52 -0.70
CA ALA A 55 -2.43 -2.90 -1.14
C ALA A 55 -0.95 -3.27 -1.24
N ILE A 56 -0.57 -4.42 -0.70
CA ILE A 56 0.77 -4.99 -0.82
C ILE A 56 0.67 -6.19 -1.76
N LEU A 57 1.33 -6.09 -2.91
CA LEU A 57 1.44 -7.18 -3.88
C LEU A 57 2.69 -8.00 -3.56
N TYR A 58 2.52 -9.31 -3.44
CA TYR A 58 3.57 -10.30 -3.27
C TYR A 58 3.71 -11.10 -4.56
N PHE A 59 4.89 -11.02 -5.19
CA PHE A 59 5.21 -11.70 -6.43
C PHE A 59 5.84 -13.07 -6.15
N THR A 60 5.93 -13.92 -7.17
CA THR A 60 6.49 -15.27 -7.06
C THR A 60 8.00 -15.30 -6.85
N ASP A 61 8.70 -14.20 -7.14
CA ASP A 61 10.13 -14.02 -6.92
C ASP A 61 10.45 -13.38 -5.56
N ASP A 62 9.51 -13.46 -4.61
CA ASP A 62 9.53 -12.84 -3.27
C ASP A 62 9.61 -11.31 -3.26
N SER A 63 9.58 -10.66 -4.44
CA SER A 63 9.52 -9.21 -4.52
C SER A 63 8.14 -8.69 -4.09
N GLN A 64 8.11 -7.43 -3.65
CA GLN A 64 6.90 -6.78 -3.16
C GLN A 64 6.72 -5.40 -3.78
N VAL A 65 5.46 -5.03 -4.02
CA VAL A 65 5.08 -3.69 -4.44
C VAL A 65 3.97 -3.19 -3.52
N ILE A 66 4.16 -1.99 -2.96
CA ILE A 66 3.15 -1.34 -2.12
C ILE A 66 2.45 -0.25 -2.92
N LEU A 67 1.12 -0.33 -2.97
CA LEU A 67 0.24 0.54 -3.72
C LEU A 67 -0.64 1.34 -2.76
N ASN A 68 -0.84 2.61 -3.05
CA ASN A 68 -1.87 3.43 -2.40
C ASN A 68 -3.17 3.33 -3.20
N LEU A 69 -4.29 3.03 -2.55
CA LEU A 69 -5.60 2.81 -3.18
C LEU A 69 -6.49 4.06 -3.21
N GLY A 70 -6.12 5.11 -2.48
CA GLY A 70 -6.92 6.35 -2.33
C GLY A 70 -8.17 6.21 -1.47
N THR A 71 -8.70 4.99 -1.33
CA THR A 71 -9.81 4.63 -0.44
C THR A 71 -9.53 3.26 0.21
N PRO A 72 -9.90 3.07 1.49
CA PRO A 72 -9.86 1.76 2.14
C PRO A 72 -11.03 0.84 1.74
N ARG A 73 -12.08 1.42 1.15
CA ARG A 73 -13.27 0.67 0.74
C ARG A 73 -13.13 0.17 -0.69
N ILE A 74 -13.13 -1.14 -0.85
CA ILE A 74 -13.19 -1.84 -2.13
C ILE A 74 -14.65 -1.95 -2.57
N SER A 75 -14.98 -1.35 -3.71
CA SER A 75 -16.33 -1.41 -4.29
C SER A 75 -16.46 -2.40 -5.44
N ASP A 76 -15.39 -2.57 -6.22
CA ASP A 76 -15.33 -3.53 -7.33
C ASP A 76 -14.03 -4.34 -7.22
N PRO A 77 -14.11 -5.63 -6.85
CA PRO A 77 -12.93 -6.47 -6.68
C PRO A 77 -12.22 -6.75 -8.02
N ASN A 78 -12.89 -6.58 -9.16
CA ASN A 78 -12.29 -6.75 -10.48
C ASN A 78 -11.61 -5.49 -11.03
N ASN A 79 -11.75 -4.36 -10.35
CA ASN A 79 -11.25 -3.08 -10.81
C ASN A 79 -10.74 -2.19 -9.67
N ILE A 80 -9.78 -2.71 -8.92
CA ILE A 80 -9.13 -1.96 -7.85
C ILE A 80 -7.94 -1.21 -8.44
N ILE A 81 -7.93 0.12 -8.30
CA ILE A 81 -6.86 0.96 -8.80
C ILE A 81 -5.91 1.32 -7.67
N GLY A 82 -4.62 1.09 -7.88
CA GLY A 82 -3.57 1.41 -6.94
C GLY A 82 -2.42 2.15 -7.61
N TYR A 83 -1.70 2.96 -6.83
CA TYR A 83 -0.60 3.78 -7.30
C TYR A 83 0.69 3.45 -6.52
N GLY A 84 1.75 3.07 -7.22
CA GLY A 84 3.03 2.72 -6.60
C GLY A 84 4.06 2.18 -7.59
N ARG A 85 5.34 2.31 -7.25
CA ARG A 85 6.48 1.95 -8.11
C ARG A 85 7.04 0.57 -7.76
N ILE A 86 7.57 -0.15 -8.76
CA ILE A 86 8.34 -1.38 -8.55
C ILE A 86 9.64 -1.04 -7.80
N GLY A 87 10.05 -1.89 -6.86
CA GLY A 87 11.30 -1.72 -6.11
C GLY A 87 11.26 -0.64 -5.02
N PHE A 88 10.05 -0.22 -4.63
CA PHE A 88 9.84 0.79 -3.60
C PHE A 88 9.35 0.14 -2.30
N ILE A 89 10.18 0.16 -1.27
CA ILE A 89 9.81 -0.28 0.08
C ILE A 89 9.55 0.99 0.93
N PRO A 90 8.29 1.35 1.22
CA PRO A 90 7.98 2.46 2.12
C PRO A 90 8.20 2.04 3.57
N ILE A 91 9.41 2.28 4.06
CA ILE A 91 9.83 2.17 5.46
C ILE A 91 9.32 3.38 6.26
N ASN A 92 7.99 3.61 6.30
CA ASN A 92 7.25 4.61 7.09
C ASN A 92 6.79 5.86 6.31
N ARG A 93 5.76 6.58 6.81
CA ARG A 93 5.12 7.78 6.21
C ARG A 93 6.07 8.94 5.83
N ARG A 94 7.36 8.84 6.13
CA ARG A 94 8.38 9.87 5.90
C ARG A 94 9.57 9.40 5.06
N PHE A 95 9.70 8.10 4.78
CA PHE A 95 10.86 7.56 4.10
C PHE A 95 10.49 6.42 3.17
N SER A 96 11.08 6.46 1.99
CA SER A 96 10.92 5.44 0.98
C SER A 96 12.22 5.27 0.22
N PHE A 97 12.68 4.03 0.12
CA PHE A 97 13.85 3.69 -0.68
C PHE A 97 13.34 3.21 -2.05
N GLY A 98 13.68 3.96 -3.10
CA GLY A 98 13.59 3.47 -4.48
C GLY A 98 14.96 2.95 -4.88
N LEU A 99 15.04 1.70 -5.31
CA LEU A 99 16.23 1.19 -5.98
C LEU A 99 16.22 1.73 -7.42
N GLU A 100 16.75 2.93 -7.62
CA GLU A 100 17.14 3.36 -8.96
C GLU A 100 18.40 2.58 -9.35
N SER A 101 18.29 1.77 -10.41
CA SER A 101 19.47 1.16 -11.00
C SER A 101 20.34 2.29 -11.52
N SER A 102 21.52 2.42 -10.91
CA SER A 102 22.38 3.60 -11.00
C SER A 102 22.84 3.88 -12.41
N ASP A 103 22.56 5.09 -12.89
CA ASP A 103 23.49 5.79 -13.78
C ASP A 103 23.64 7.24 -13.28
N SER A 104 24.75 7.44 -12.59
CA SER A 104 25.47 8.71 -12.40
C SER A 104 24.88 9.81 -11.49
N ASN A 105 25.75 10.19 -10.53
CA ASN A 105 25.82 11.42 -9.73
C ASN A 105 24.94 11.57 -8.49
N ASN A 106 25.64 11.55 -7.34
CA ASN A 106 25.41 12.32 -6.13
C ASN A 106 24.23 13.30 -6.18
N ASP A 107 23.07 12.87 -5.72
CA ASP A 107 22.10 13.79 -5.16
C ASP A 107 21.34 13.12 -4.02
N ILE A 108 21.67 13.54 -2.80
CA ILE A 108 20.77 13.45 -1.65
C ILE A 108 19.66 14.47 -1.94
N GLY A 109 18.75 14.09 -2.84
CA GLY A 109 17.79 14.96 -3.49
C GLY A 109 16.48 15.08 -2.73
N SER A 110 16.11 16.33 -2.45
CA SER A 110 14.81 16.83 -2.01
C SER A 110 13.60 16.11 -2.65
N PRO A 111 12.40 16.14 -2.01
CA PRO A 111 11.20 15.47 -2.50
C PRO A 111 10.79 16.04 -3.86
N THR A 112 11.23 15.39 -4.93
CA THR A 112 10.92 15.76 -6.30
C THR A 112 9.41 15.63 -6.56
N PRO A 113 8.83 16.48 -7.43
CA PRO A 113 7.39 16.54 -7.65
C PRO A 113 6.86 15.22 -8.20
N ARG A 114 5.70 14.78 -7.68
CA ARG A 114 4.94 13.57 -8.05
C ARG A 114 4.69 13.50 -9.56
N THR A 115 5.64 12.94 -10.31
CA THR A 115 5.51 12.69 -11.74
C THR A 115 4.96 11.28 -11.89
N ALA A 116 3.70 11.20 -12.36
CA ALA A 116 2.91 9.99 -12.65
C ALA A 116 3.25 8.80 -11.74
N GLU A 117 2.57 8.69 -10.60
CA GLU A 117 2.62 7.44 -9.84
C GLU A 117 2.21 6.29 -10.78
N ASP A 118 3.05 5.27 -10.83
CA ASP A 118 2.86 4.09 -11.64
C ASP A 118 1.52 3.45 -11.30
N VAL A 119 0.63 3.35 -12.30
CA VAL A 119 -0.75 2.90 -12.08
C VAL A 119 -0.81 1.38 -12.21
N TRP A 120 -1.44 0.77 -11.22
CA TRP A 120 -1.74 -0.66 -11.17
C TRP A 120 -3.23 -0.87 -11.13
N LYS A 121 -3.69 -1.89 -11.85
CA LYS A 121 -5.03 -2.45 -11.70
C LYS A 121 -4.91 -3.81 -11.05
N ILE A 122 -5.62 -4.03 -9.95
CA ILE A 122 -5.72 -5.31 -9.27
C ILE A 122 -7.10 -5.88 -9.57
N GLN A 123 -7.12 -7.16 -9.93
CA GLN A 123 -8.33 -7.94 -10.19
C GLN A 123 -8.32 -9.18 -9.29
N LEU A 124 -9.35 -9.27 -8.45
CA LEU A 124 -9.65 -10.38 -7.55
C LEU A 124 -10.87 -11.15 -8.06
N ASP A 125 -10.89 -12.46 -7.81
CA ASP A 125 -12.13 -13.22 -7.89
C ASP A 125 -13.00 -12.85 -6.68
N PRO A 126 -14.24 -12.35 -6.87
CA PRO A 126 -15.15 -12.03 -5.77
C PRO A 126 -15.41 -13.20 -4.82
N ASN A 127 -15.29 -14.45 -5.28
CA ASN A 127 -15.49 -15.63 -4.46
C ASN A 127 -14.38 -15.83 -3.40
N ASN A 128 -13.29 -15.09 -3.50
CA ASN A 128 -12.17 -15.18 -2.58
C ASN A 128 -12.21 -14.13 -1.45
N LEU A 129 -13.20 -13.22 -1.43
CA LEU A 129 -13.33 -12.09 -0.48
C LEU A 129 -14.39 -12.28 0.62
#